data_AF-A3Z2F8-F1
#
_entry.id   AF-A3Z2F8-F1
#
_cell.length_a   1.000
_cell.length_b   1.000
_cell.length_c   1.000
_cell.angle_alpha   90.00
_cell.angle_beta   90.00
_cell.angle_gamma   90.00
#
_symmetry.space_group_name_H-M   'P 1'
#
loop_
_entity.id
_entity.type
_entity.pdbx_description
1 polymer ?
#
loop_
_entity_poly.entity_id
_entity_poly.type
_entity_poly.pdbx_seq_one_letter_code
_entity_poly.pdbx_strand_id
1 'polypeptide(L)'
;MVSQPDTGEMALEIVDQLVRSAAVDIVVIDSVAALTPRSEIEGEMGDVSVGSQARLMSQAMRKITGNIGKSGCTVIFLNQLRLKIGVMYGNPETTTGGNALKFYASVRLDIRRIQTLKKGTEEFGIRAKVKVAKNKVAPPFRIAEFDILFGRGISTLGCLLDLAEETGVVVRKGAWYSYEGDNIGQGRDNTIVWMEQNPEAATTIETLVRQKLSEGTEVTANTVKSLAPAGAKAASDKPVETKGANAAA
;
A
#
# COMPACT_ATOMS: atom_id res chain seq x y z
N MET A 1 7.74 18.39 15.56
CA MET A 1 8.22 17.83 16.85
C MET A 1 8.57 16.37 16.63
N VAL A 2 9.70 15.91 17.16
CA VAL A 2 10.11 14.50 17.14
C VAL A 2 10.30 14.08 18.59
N SER A 3 9.82 12.90 18.97
CA SER A 3 9.95 12.35 20.31
C SER A 3 10.43 10.91 20.21
N GLN A 4 11.41 10.55 21.05
CA GLN A 4 11.91 9.18 21.19
C GLN A 4 11.62 8.73 22.64
N PRO A 5 10.43 8.16 22.90
CA PRO A 5 10.05 7.74 24.24
C PRO A 5 10.77 6.45 24.65
N ASP A 6 11.09 6.34 25.94
CA ASP A 6 11.79 5.18 26.49
C ASP A 6 10.88 3.95 26.65
N THR A 7 9.58 4.16 26.83
CA THR A 7 8.60 3.09 27.05
C THR A 7 7.35 3.26 26.20
N GLY A 8 6.64 2.15 25.96
CA GLY A 8 5.36 2.15 25.25
C GLY A 8 4.28 2.98 25.95
N GLU A 9 4.23 2.95 27.29
CA GLU A 9 3.34 3.78 28.09
C GLU A 9 3.61 5.26 27.85
N MET A 10 4.86 5.69 27.97
CA MET A 10 5.27 7.08 27.76
C MET A 10 4.93 7.54 26.34
N ALA A 11 5.20 6.72 25.33
CA ALA A 11 4.86 7.01 23.95
C ALA A 11 3.36 7.30 23.78
N LEU A 12 2.50 6.43 24.33
CA LEU A 12 1.06 6.54 24.20
C LEU A 12 0.48 7.70 25.05
N GLU A 13 1.11 8.03 26.17
CA GLU A 13 0.78 9.22 26.97
C GLU A 13 1.11 10.52 26.23
N ILE A 14 2.25 10.59 25.55
CA ILE A 14 2.62 11.73 24.71
C ILE A 14 1.60 11.89 23.59
N VAL A 15 1.25 10.81 22.88
CA VAL A 15 0.20 10.85 21.84
C VAL A 15 -1.11 11.40 22.41
N ASP A 16 -1.54 10.90 23.56
CA ASP A 16 -2.76 11.31 24.23
C ASP A 16 -2.75 12.78 24.67
N GLN A 17 -1.61 13.30 25.14
CA GLN A 17 -1.41 14.71 25.46
C GLN A 17 -1.46 15.61 24.21
N LEU A 18 -0.75 15.22 23.14
CA LEU A 18 -0.75 15.96 21.87
C LEU A 18 -2.15 16.04 21.27
N VAL A 19 -2.87 14.91 21.23
CA VAL A 19 -4.26 14.85 20.75
C VAL A 19 -5.17 15.74 21.61
N ARG A 20 -5.05 15.73 22.93
CA ARG A 20 -5.84 16.59 23.82
C ARG A 20 -5.56 18.08 23.64
N SER A 21 -4.31 18.44 23.37
CA SER A 21 -3.92 19.84 23.21
C SER A 21 -4.57 20.50 21.99
N ALA A 22 -5.03 19.70 21.02
CA ALA A 22 -5.52 20.15 19.72
C ALA A 22 -4.51 21.04 18.95
N ALA A 23 -3.23 21.03 19.35
CA ALA A 23 -2.16 21.79 18.71
C ALA A 23 -1.54 21.06 17.52
N VAL A 24 -1.97 19.82 17.24
CA VAL A 24 -1.38 18.96 16.21
C VAL A 24 -2.47 18.28 15.40
N ASP A 25 -2.41 18.43 14.07
CA ASP A 25 -3.37 17.81 13.15
C ASP A 25 -3.07 16.33 12.88
N ILE A 26 -1.79 15.93 12.89
CA ILE A 26 -1.36 14.57 12.56
C ILE A 26 -0.28 14.09 13.54
N VAL A 27 -0.47 12.90 14.09
CA VAL A 27 0.52 12.20 14.92
C VAL A 27 0.83 10.84 14.32
N VAL A 28 2.11 10.55 14.10
CA VAL A 28 2.58 9.26 13.56
C VAL A 28 3.38 8.51 14.62
N ILE A 29 3.05 7.25 14.85
CA ILE A 29 3.77 6.34 15.72
C ILE A 29 4.52 5.31 14.86
N ASP A 30 5.84 5.40 14.86
CA ASP A 30 6.74 4.46 14.18
C ASP A 30 7.62 3.75 15.23
N SER A 31 7.28 2.54 15.69
CA SER A 31 6.16 1.68 15.28
C SER A 31 5.52 0.98 16.48
N VAL A 32 4.32 0.41 16.30
CA VAL A 32 3.61 -0.38 17.34
C VAL A 32 4.47 -1.51 17.88
N ALA A 33 5.29 -2.14 17.04
CA ALA A 33 6.16 -3.24 17.44
C ALA A 33 7.21 -2.80 18.47
N ALA A 34 7.59 -1.51 18.47
CA ALA A 34 8.56 -0.93 19.39
C ALA A 34 7.92 -0.30 20.65
N LEU A 35 6.59 -0.37 20.79
CA LEU A 35 5.90 0.08 22.01
C LEU A 35 6.05 -0.97 23.11
N THR A 36 7.27 -1.12 23.62
CA THR A 36 7.62 -2.11 24.65
C THR A 36 7.16 -1.60 26.01
N PRO A 37 6.33 -2.37 26.75
CA PRO A 37 5.92 -1.98 28.09
C PRO A 37 7.10 -1.83 29.05
N ARG A 38 7.01 -0.89 29.99
CA ARG A 38 8.07 -0.66 30.99
C ARG A 38 8.52 -1.92 31.72
N SER A 39 7.56 -2.76 32.13
CA SER A 39 7.84 -4.01 32.83
C SER A 39 8.65 -5.02 32.00
N GLU A 40 8.59 -4.93 30.67
CA GLU A 40 9.35 -5.78 29.76
C GLU A 40 10.76 -5.22 29.52
N ILE A 41 10.93 -3.90 29.57
CA ILE A 41 12.24 -3.24 29.48
C ILE A 41 13.05 -3.43 30.76
N GLU A 42 12.39 -3.37 31.92
CA GLU A 42 13.03 -3.53 33.24
C GLU A 42 13.22 -5.01 33.63
N GLY A 43 12.59 -5.94 32.92
CA GLY A 43 12.70 -7.38 33.17
C GLY A 43 13.96 -8.01 32.55
N GLU A 44 14.22 -9.28 32.86
CA GLU A 44 15.35 -10.01 32.28
C GLU A 44 14.99 -10.63 30.94
N MET A 45 16.00 -10.80 30.07
CA MET A 45 15.80 -11.45 28.78
C MET A 45 15.41 -12.92 28.98
N GLY A 46 14.20 -13.28 28.58
CA GLY A 46 13.63 -14.61 28.79
C GLY A 46 12.44 -14.62 29.75
N ASP A 47 12.19 -13.51 30.44
CA ASP A 47 11.01 -13.36 31.29
C ASP A 47 9.72 -13.43 30.47
N VAL A 48 8.77 -14.19 30.99
CA VAL A 48 7.52 -14.49 30.31
C VAL A 48 6.51 -13.37 30.58
N SER A 49 6.49 -12.36 29.71
CA SER A 49 5.52 -11.26 29.74
C SER A 49 4.42 -11.44 28.68
N VAL A 50 3.60 -12.47 28.82
CA VAL A 50 2.57 -12.80 27.81
C VAL A 50 1.49 -11.72 27.74
N GLY A 51 1.42 -11.05 26.59
CA GLY A 51 0.30 -10.16 26.25
C GLY A 51 0.32 -8.80 26.95
N SER A 52 1.42 -8.42 27.60
CA SER A 52 1.64 -7.09 28.20
C SER A 52 1.34 -5.97 27.20
N GLN A 53 1.97 -6.03 26.02
CA GLN A 53 1.80 -5.04 24.96
C GLN A 53 0.36 -4.99 24.44
N ALA A 54 -0.32 -6.14 24.32
CA ALA A 54 -1.72 -6.18 23.87
C ALA A 54 -2.68 -5.52 24.88
N ARG A 55 -2.41 -5.68 26.18
CA ARG A 55 -3.16 -5.03 27.25
C ARG A 55 -2.92 -3.52 27.26
N LEU A 56 -1.66 -3.10 27.16
CA LEU A 56 -1.27 -1.69 27.04
C LEU A 56 -1.99 -1.02 25.87
N MET A 57 -1.93 -1.61 24.68
CA MET A 57 -2.61 -1.09 23.49
C MET A 57 -4.14 -1.01 23.69
N SER A 58 -4.75 -2.02 24.32
CA SER A 58 -6.20 -2.02 24.57
C SER A 58 -6.63 -0.88 25.50
N GLN A 59 -5.85 -0.60 26.54
CA GLN A 59 -6.09 0.51 27.47
C GLN A 59 -5.85 1.86 26.78
N ALA A 60 -4.74 2.01 26.06
CA ALA A 60 -4.39 3.23 25.37
C ALA A 60 -5.41 3.60 24.28
N MET A 61 -5.83 2.64 23.45
CA MET A 61 -6.82 2.91 22.39
C MET A 61 -8.16 3.36 22.96
N ARG A 62 -8.59 2.80 24.10
CA ARG A 62 -9.83 3.23 24.78
C ARG A 62 -9.75 4.70 25.20
N LYS A 63 -8.59 5.15 25.71
CA LYS A 63 -8.37 6.53 26.17
C LYS A 63 -8.20 7.51 25.00
N ILE A 64 -7.30 7.18 24.07
CA ILE A 64 -6.90 8.06 22.96
C ILE A 64 -8.06 8.27 21.98
N THR A 65 -8.83 7.23 21.64
CA THR A 65 -9.90 7.34 20.63
C THR A 65 -10.97 8.36 21.03
N GLY A 66 -11.31 8.45 22.31
CA GLY A 66 -12.27 9.44 22.80
C GLY A 66 -11.78 10.89 22.63
N ASN A 67 -10.47 11.11 22.68
CA ASN A 67 -9.85 12.42 22.52
C ASN A 67 -9.63 12.76 21.03
N ILE A 68 -9.32 11.77 20.19
CA ILE A 68 -9.19 11.91 18.72
C ILE A 68 -10.48 12.51 18.13
N GLY A 69 -11.64 11.94 18.47
CA GLY A 69 -12.92 12.38 17.90
C GLY A 69 -13.31 13.82 18.24
N LYS A 70 -12.73 14.39 19.31
CA LYS A 70 -13.01 15.77 19.75
C LYS A 70 -12.01 16.80 19.20
N SER A 71 -10.79 16.37 18.91
CA SER A 71 -9.68 17.25 18.51
C SER A 71 -9.54 17.39 17.00
N GLY A 72 -10.14 16.51 16.20
CA GLY A 72 -9.93 16.49 14.74
C GLY A 72 -8.54 15.97 14.33
N CYS A 73 -7.71 15.56 15.30
CA CYS A 73 -6.37 15.04 15.07
C CYS A 73 -6.42 13.64 14.42
N THR A 74 -5.57 13.39 13.42
CA THR A 74 -5.40 12.08 12.80
C THR A 74 -4.19 11.36 13.39
N VAL A 75 -4.39 10.16 13.93
CA VAL A 75 -3.31 9.35 14.50
C VAL A 75 -3.02 8.14 13.60
N ILE A 76 -1.78 8.02 13.14
CA ILE A 76 -1.30 6.96 12.24
C ILE A 76 -0.36 6.04 13.02
N PHE A 77 -0.65 4.75 13.01
CA PHE A 77 0.20 3.72 13.61
C PHE A 77 0.88 2.91 12.50
N LEU A 78 2.21 2.94 12.46
CA LEU A 78 2.98 2.00 11.66
C LEU A 78 3.12 0.68 12.43
N ASN A 79 2.92 -0.44 11.73
CA ASN A 79 2.96 -1.75 12.34
C ASN A 79 3.63 -2.74 11.41
N GLN A 80 4.23 -3.76 12.01
CA GLN A 80 4.97 -4.80 11.31
C GLN A 80 4.13 -6.08 11.25
N LEU A 81 4.33 -6.83 10.17
CA LEU A 81 3.79 -8.18 10.06
C LEU A 81 4.66 -9.16 10.87
N ARG A 82 4.00 -10.17 11.43
CA ARG A 82 4.58 -11.34 12.10
C ARG A 82 3.84 -12.58 11.63
N LEU A 83 4.47 -13.74 11.72
CA LEU A 83 3.80 -15.02 11.45
C LEU A 83 3.32 -15.62 12.77
N LYS A 84 2.05 -16.02 12.82
CA LYS A 84 1.51 -16.76 13.95
C LYS A 84 1.88 -18.22 13.83
N ILE A 85 2.68 -18.71 14.78
CA ILE A 85 3.06 -20.12 14.86
C ILE A 85 1.82 -20.98 15.13
N GLY A 86 1.72 -22.13 14.47
CA GLY A 86 0.65 -23.12 14.70
C GLY A 86 -0.63 -22.91 13.88
N VAL A 87 -0.65 -21.98 12.92
CA VAL A 87 -1.77 -21.83 11.97
C VAL A 87 -1.56 -22.81 10.81
N MET A 88 -2.36 -23.88 10.76
CA MET A 88 -2.31 -24.88 9.67
C MET A 88 -3.21 -24.53 8.47
N TYR A 89 -4.17 -23.62 8.63
CA TYR A 89 -5.11 -23.21 7.58
C TYR A 89 -5.38 -21.71 7.64
N GLY A 90 -5.44 -21.05 6.47
CA GLY A 90 -5.67 -19.61 6.33
C GLY A 90 -4.40 -18.76 6.29
N ASN A 91 -4.56 -17.42 6.35
CA ASN A 91 -3.41 -16.50 6.35
C ASN A 91 -2.73 -16.51 7.74
N PRO A 92 -1.44 -16.90 7.86
CA PRO A 92 -0.71 -16.92 9.13
C PRO A 92 -0.24 -15.52 9.56
N GLU A 93 -0.36 -14.50 8.72
CA GLU A 93 0.09 -13.14 9.03
C GLU A 93 -0.76 -12.49 10.12
N THR A 94 -0.07 -11.91 11.10
CA THR A 94 -0.65 -11.10 12.17
C THR A 94 0.17 -9.81 12.37
N THR A 95 -0.37 -8.89 13.14
CA THR A 95 0.27 -7.61 13.50
C THR A 95 0.58 -7.58 14.99
N THR A 96 1.60 -6.81 15.39
CA THR A 96 1.96 -6.61 16.80
C THR A 96 0.92 -5.76 17.55
N GLY A 97 0.98 -5.75 18.89
CA GLY A 97 0.07 -4.94 19.72
C GLY A 97 -1.34 -5.52 19.96
N GLY A 98 -1.54 -6.80 19.68
CA GLY A 98 -2.83 -7.48 19.87
C GLY A 98 -3.92 -7.04 18.88
N ASN A 99 -5.19 -7.18 19.28
CA ASN A 99 -6.32 -6.92 18.39
C ASN A 99 -6.94 -5.52 18.51
N ALA A 100 -6.63 -4.76 19.58
CA ALA A 100 -7.27 -3.47 19.84
C ALA A 100 -7.18 -2.53 18.64
N LEU A 101 -5.97 -2.30 18.13
CA LEU A 101 -5.74 -1.40 17.00
C LEU A 101 -6.57 -1.80 15.76
N LYS A 102 -6.77 -3.10 15.51
CA LYS A 102 -7.59 -3.58 14.39
C LYS A 102 -9.05 -3.13 14.49
N PHE A 103 -9.61 -3.05 15.70
CA PHE A 103 -11.00 -2.65 15.94
C PHE A 103 -11.16 -1.12 15.98
N TYR A 104 -10.23 -0.43 16.64
CA TYR A 104 -10.27 1.03 16.78
C TYR A 104 -9.94 1.77 15.49
N ALA A 105 -9.01 1.27 14.67
CA ALA A 105 -8.64 1.92 13.42
C ALA A 105 -9.85 2.13 12.49
N SER A 106 -10.03 3.36 12.01
CA SER A 106 -11.06 3.70 11.01
C SER A 106 -10.68 3.21 9.62
N VAL A 107 -9.39 3.29 9.28
CA VAL A 107 -8.81 2.80 8.03
C VAL A 107 -7.62 1.91 8.35
N ARG A 108 -7.46 0.80 7.61
CA ARG A 108 -6.26 -0.04 7.65
C ARG A 108 -5.73 -0.23 6.24
N LEU A 109 -4.44 0.04 6.08
CA LEU A 109 -3.72 -0.07 4.83
C LEU A 109 -2.70 -1.21 4.96
N ASP A 110 -2.72 -2.16 4.03
CA ASP A 110 -1.70 -3.19 3.86
C ASP A 110 -0.84 -2.79 2.66
N ILE A 111 0.40 -2.36 2.92
CA ILE A 111 1.35 -1.94 1.89
C ILE A 111 2.38 -3.04 1.62
N ARG A 112 2.58 -3.37 0.35
CA ARG A 112 3.55 -4.37 -0.10
C ARG A 112 4.34 -3.89 -1.30
N ARG A 113 5.65 -4.16 -1.30
CA ARG A 113 6.47 -4.06 -2.51
C ARG A 113 6.06 -5.17 -3.46
N ILE A 114 5.72 -4.81 -4.71
CA ILE A 114 5.37 -5.77 -5.75
C ILE A 114 6.44 -5.89 -6.83
N GLN A 115 7.20 -4.83 -7.09
CA GLN A 115 8.29 -4.86 -8.07
C GLN A 115 9.41 -3.89 -7.67
N THR A 116 10.62 -4.21 -8.11
CA THR A 116 11.78 -3.31 -8.09
C THR A 116 11.89 -2.57 -9.41
N LEU A 117 11.99 -1.25 -9.38
CA LEU A 117 12.22 -0.43 -10.56
C LEU A 117 13.72 -0.35 -10.82
N LYS A 118 14.14 -0.73 -12.03
CA LYS A 118 15.55 -0.78 -12.44
C LYS A 118 15.77 -0.03 -13.74
N LYS A 119 16.89 0.66 -13.85
CA LYS A 119 17.38 1.26 -15.10
C LYS A 119 18.77 0.68 -15.38
N GLY A 120 18.83 -0.25 -16.34
CA GLY A 120 20.03 -1.09 -16.51
C GLY A 120 20.27 -1.94 -15.27
N THR A 121 21.39 -1.72 -14.58
CA THR A 121 21.78 -2.43 -13.35
C THR A 121 21.39 -1.70 -12.06
N GLU A 122 21.01 -0.42 -12.13
CA GLU A 122 20.74 0.41 -10.97
C GLU A 122 19.27 0.29 -10.53
N GLU A 123 19.05 0.05 -9.23
CA GLU A 123 17.72 0.08 -8.63
C GLU A 123 17.38 1.50 -8.18
N PHE A 124 16.37 2.12 -8.79
CA PHE A 124 16.03 3.53 -8.51
C PHE A 124 14.72 3.69 -7.71
N GLY A 125 13.97 2.61 -7.49
CA GLY A 125 12.75 2.65 -6.72
C GLY A 125 12.03 1.32 -6.62
N ILE A 126 10.82 1.36 -6.06
CA ILE A 126 9.92 0.23 -5.93
C ILE A 126 8.52 0.59 -6.41
N ARG A 127 7.84 -0.36 -7.02
CA ARG A 127 6.39 -0.31 -7.20
C ARG A 127 5.74 -0.95 -5.98
N ALA A 128 4.91 -0.19 -5.29
CA ALA A 128 4.19 -0.58 -4.09
C ALA A 128 2.70 -0.73 -4.39
N LYS A 129 2.08 -1.71 -3.74
CA LYS A 129 0.65 -1.98 -3.76
C LYS A 129 0.11 -1.76 -2.35
N VAL A 130 -0.90 -0.91 -2.24
CA VAL A 130 -1.61 -0.64 -0.98
C VAL A 130 -3.03 -1.15 -1.09
N LYS A 131 -3.40 -2.10 -0.25
CA LYS A 131 -4.78 -2.60 -0.11
C LYS A 131 -5.45 -1.97 1.10
N VAL A 132 -6.65 -1.43 0.90
CA VAL A 132 -7.49 -0.92 1.99
C VAL A 132 -8.16 -2.10 2.70
N ALA A 133 -7.46 -2.71 3.65
CA ALA A 133 -7.92 -3.89 4.39
C ALA A 133 -9.13 -3.61 5.31
N LYS A 134 -9.33 -2.36 5.72
CA LYS A 134 -10.50 -1.89 6.48
C LYS A 134 -10.79 -0.45 6.12
N ASN A 135 -12.06 -0.11 5.96
CA ASN A 135 -12.52 1.25 5.75
C ASN A 135 -13.87 1.46 6.43
N LYS A 136 -13.99 2.45 7.32
CA LYS A 136 -15.25 2.83 7.99
C LYS A 136 -15.92 4.05 7.36
N VAL A 137 -15.26 4.74 6.43
CA VAL A 137 -15.73 6.02 5.86
C VAL A 137 -16.09 5.93 4.37
N ALA A 138 -15.66 4.87 3.70
CA ALA A 138 -15.96 4.59 2.29
C ALA A 138 -15.87 3.06 2.04
N PRO A 139 -16.21 2.57 0.83
CA PRO A 139 -16.08 1.15 0.51
C PRO A 139 -14.67 0.60 0.76
N PRO A 140 -14.52 -0.54 1.44
CA PRO A 140 -13.23 -1.18 1.69
C PRO A 140 -12.71 -1.96 0.48
N PHE A 141 -11.51 -2.55 0.62
CA PHE A 141 -10.87 -3.48 -0.31
C PHE A 141 -10.40 -2.93 -1.66
N ARG A 142 -10.48 -1.62 -1.85
CA ARG A 142 -9.80 -0.94 -2.96
C ARG A 142 -8.29 -1.11 -2.87
N ILE A 143 -7.65 -1.10 -4.03
CA ILE A 143 -6.20 -1.25 -4.21
C ILE A 143 -5.69 0.01 -4.90
N ALA A 144 -4.54 0.51 -4.45
CA ALA A 144 -3.78 1.53 -5.15
C ALA A 144 -2.37 0.99 -5.44
N GLU A 145 -1.86 1.24 -6.63
CA GLU A 145 -0.50 0.88 -7.03
C GLU A 145 0.24 2.14 -7.46
N PHE A 146 1.45 2.34 -6.93
CA PHE A 146 2.23 3.53 -7.20
C PHE A 146 3.71 3.26 -7.03
N ASP A 147 4.54 4.14 -7.59
CA ASP A 147 5.98 4.05 -7.49
C ASP A 147 6.48 4.89 -6.32
N ILE A 148 7.41 4.33 -5.55
CA ILE A 148 8.22 5.02 -4.56
C ILE A 148 9.65 5.06 -5.09
N LEU A 149 10.10 6.25 -5.46
CA LEU A 149 11.44 6.50 -5.97
C LEU A 149 12.39 6.77 -4.80
N PHE A 150 13.56 6.14 -4.79
CA PHE A 150 14.52 6.32 -3.72
C PHE A 150 15.03 7.77 -3.69
N GLY A 151 15.06 8.37 -2.49
CA GLY A 151 15.46 9.76 -2.29
C GLY A 151 14.43 10.82 -2.73
N ARG A 152 13.35 10.44 -3.41
CA ARG A 152 12.27 11.37 -3.84
C ARG A 152 10.91 11.08 -3.18
N GLY A 153 10.62 9.83 -2.84
CA GLY A 153 9.33 9.43 -2.28
C GLY A 153 8.33 8.98 -3.35
N ILE A 154 7.04 9.13 -3.08
CA ILE A 154 5.96 8.69 -3.98
C ILE A 154 5.98 9.53 -5.26
N SER A 155 5.99 8.89 -6.43
CA SER A 155 5.91 9.56 -7.73
C SER A 155 4.49 10.05 -8.00
N THR A 156 4.19 11.29 -7.63
CA THR A 156 2.86 11.91 -7.82
C THR A 156 2.46 12.01 -9.29
N LEU A 157 3.39 12.41 -10.16
CA LEU A 157 3.16 12.47 -11.60
C LEU A 157 3.00 11.08 -12.22
N GLY A 158 3.72 10.08 -11.71
CA GLY A 158 3.51 8.69 -12.11
C GLY A 158 2.10 8.21 -11.78
N CYS A 159 1.61 8.51 -10.57
CA CYS A 159 0.22 8.22 -10.18
C CYS A 159 -0.80 8.95 -11.05
N LEU A 160 -0.54 10.23 -11.35
CA LEU A 160 -1.43 11.03 -12.19
C LEU A 160 -1.52 10.45 -13.61
N LEU A 161 -0.40 10.07 -14.21
CA LEU A 161 -0.36 9.46 -15.53
C LEU A 161 -1.12 8.13 -15.57
N ASP A 162 -0.90 7.27 -14.56
CA ASP A 162 -1.60 5.98 -14.47
C ASP A 162 -3.13 6.20 -14.36
N LEU A 163 -3.58 7.14 -13.53
CA LEU A 163 -5.00 7.51 -13.43
C LEU A 163 -5.54 8.17 -14.70
N ALA A 164 -4.73 8.96 -15.39
CA ALA A 164 -5.10 9.61 -16.65
C ALA A 164 -5.28 8.58 -17.77
N GLU A 165 -4.46 7.53 -17.81
CA GLU A 165 -4.63 6.38 -18.70
C GLU A 165 -5.93 5.63 -18.37
N GLU A 166 -6.17 5.31 -17.09
CA GLU A 166 -7.35 4.56 -16.65
C GLU A 166 -8.68 5.32 -16.87
N THR A 167 -8.67 6.64 -16.72
CA THR A 167 -9.84 7.50 -16.99
C THR A 167 -9.96 7.91 -18.46
N GLY A 168 -9.01 7.50 -19.31
CA GLY A 168 -8.97 7.83 -20.74
C GLY A 168 -8.81 9.32 -21.02
N VAL A 169 -8.22 10.09 -20.10
CA VAL A 169 -7.77 11.48 -20.35
C VAL A 169 -6.50 11.46 -21.19
N VAL A 170 -5.59 10.54 -20.89
CA VAL A 170 -4.42 10.23 -21.71
C VAL A 170 -4.65 8.88 -22.38
N VAL A 171 -4.40 8.80 -23.67
CA VAL A 171 -4.61 7.59 -24.46
C VAL A 171 -3.27 6.93 -24.75
N ARG A 172 -3.14 5.66 -24.39
CA ARG A 172 -1.95 4.86 -24.71
C ARG A 172 -2.17 4.03 -25.98
N LYS A 173 -1.35 4.27 -27.02
CA LYS A 173 -1.29 3.47 -28.25
C LYS A 173 0.07 2.77 -28.36
N GLY A 174 0.10 1.50 -27.93
CA GLY A 174 1.34 0.73 -27.85
C GLY A 174 2.29 1.29 -26.78
N ALA A 175 3.42 1.85 -27.22
CA ALA A 175 4.38 2.53 -26.35
C ALA A 175 4.15 4.05 -26.25
N TRP A 176 3.30 4.63 -27.09
CA TRP A 176 3.07 6.07 -27.13
C TRP A 176 1.91 6.48 -26.23
N TYR A 177 2.09 7.58 -25.51
CA TYR A 177 1.05 8.28 -24.77
C TYR A 177 0.66 9.54 -25.54
N SER A 178 -0.65 9.77 -25.66
CA SER A 178 -1.21 10.93 -26.35
C SER A 178 -2.20 11.67 -25.46
N TYR A 179 -2.19 12.99 -25.54
CA TYR A 179 -3.14 13.89 -24.87
C TYR A 179 -3.72 14.82 -25.93
N GLU A 180 -5.06 14.99 -25.95
CA GLU A 180 -5.78 15.80 -26.95
C GLU A 180 -5.48 15.46 -28.42
N GLY A 181 -4.98 14.25 -28.69
CA GLY A 181 -4.62 13.78 -30.03
C GLY A 181 -3.13 13.92 -30.36
N ASP A 182 -2.38 14.71 -29.59
CA ASP A 182 -0.95 14.90 -29.75
C ASP A 182 -0.14 13.87 -28.95
N ASN A 183 0.97 13.41 -29.52
CA ASN A 183 1.88 12.48 -28.85
C ASN A 183 2.75 13.24 -27.85
N ILE A 184 2.58 12.95 -26.56
CA ILE A 184 3.29 13.61 -25.46
C ILE A 184 4.54 12.85 -25.00
N GLY A 185 4.62 11.55 -25.26
CA GLY A 185 5.78 10.76 -24.86
C GLY A 185 5.76 9.32 -25.33
N GLN A 186 6.95 8.74 -25.53
CA GLN A 186 7.14 7.33 -25.80
C GLN A 186 7.65 6.62 -24.53
N GLY A 187 6.82 5.75 -23.96
CA GLY A 187 7.11 5.07 -22.70
C GLY A 187 6.77 5.91 -21.49
N ARG A 188 6.46 5.24 -20.38
CA ARG A 188 5.93 5.88 -19.17
C ARG A 188 6.89 6.92 -18.58
N ASP A 189 8.16 6.58 -18.47
CA ASP A 189 9.16 7.46 -17.84
C ASP A 189 9.37 8.75 -18.63
N ASN A 190 9.40 8.68 -19.96
CA ASN A 190 9.54 9.87 -20.80
C ASN A 190 8.28 10.75 -20.73
N THR A 191 7.09 10.15 -20.63
CA THR A 191 5.85 10.92 -20.43
C THR A 191 5.83 11.62 -19.07
N ILE A 192 6.37 11.00 -18.01
CA ILE A 192 6.52 11.67 -16.71
C ILE A 192 7.48 12.87 -16.84
N VAL A 193 8.61 12.71 -17.53
CA VAL A 193 9.54 13.82 -17.78
C VAL A 193 8.87 14.95 -18.57
N TRP A 194 8.03 14.63 -19.55
CA TRP A 194 7.23 15.62 -20.27
C TRP A 194 6.26 16.36 -19.34
N MET A 195 5.57 15.64 -18.44
CA MET A 195 4.69 16.27 -17.44
C MET A 195 5.45 17.16 -16.44
N GLU A 196 6.67 16.78 -16.05
CA GLU A 196 7.56 17.61 -15.22
C GLU A 196 7.95 18.91 -15.94
N GLN A 197 8.19 18.85 -17.25
CA GLN A 197 8.56 20.00 -18.07
C GLN A 197 7.36 20.88 -18.45
N ASN A 198 6.13 20.36 -18.37
CA ASN A 198 4.89 21.03 -18.77
C ASN A 198 3.87 21.05 -17.61
N PRO A 199 4.14 21.81 -16.53
CA PRO A 199 3.31 21.79 -15.32
C PRO A 199 1.87 22.27 -15.57
N GLU A 200 1.65 23.24 -16.47
CA GLU A 200 0.31 23.72 -16.82
C GLU A 200 -0.56 22.62 -17.44
N ALA A 201 0.03 21.83 -18.35
CA ALA A 201 -0.64 20.68 -18.93
C ALA A 201 -0.91 19.60 -17.87
N ALA A 202 0.05 19.33 -16.98
CA ALA A 202 -0.13 18.38 -15.88
C ALA A 202 -1.28 18.78 -14.94
N THR A 203 -1.41 20.06 -14.57
CA THR A 203 -2.53 20.56 -13.76
C THR A 203 -3.87 20.45 -14.48
N THR A 204 -3.89 20.70 -15.79
CA THR A 204 -5.11 20.54 -16.61
C THR A 204 -5.54 19.08 -16.64
N ILE A 205 -4.60 18.16 -16.89
CA ILE A 205 -4.83 16.71 -16.85
C ILE A 205 -5.33 16.29 -15.47
N GLU A 206 -4.72 16.75 -14.38
CA GLU A 206 -5.17 16.46 -13.02
C GLU A 206 -6.62 16.89 -12.78
N THR A 207 -6.99 18.08 -13.23
CA THR A 207 -8.35 18.61 -13.08
C THR A 207 -9.37 17.74 -13.82
N LEU A 208 -9.06 17.37 -15.07
CA LEU A 208 -9.91 16.50 -15.89
C LEU A 208 -10.03 15.10 -15.29
N VAL A 209 -8.93 14.54 -14.78
CA VAL A 209 -8.93 13.24 -14.09
C VAL A 209 -9.82 13.28 -12.85
N ARG A 210 -9.69 14.31 -12.01
CA ARG A 210 -10.52 14.50 -10.81
C ARG A 210 -12.00 14.65 -11.16
N GLN A 211 -12.32 15.39 -12.21
CA GLN A 211 -13.69 15.55 -12.69
C GLN A 211 -14.29 14.19 -13.10
N LYS A 212 -13.59 13.43 -13.95
CA LYS A 212 -14.06 12.09 -14.38
C LYS A 212 -14.25 11.11 -13.22
N LEU A 213 -13.38 11.17 -12.21
CA LEU A 213 -13.52 10.37 -10.99
C LEU A 213 -14.77 10.79 -10.18
N SER A 214 -15.07 12.09 -10.12
CA SER A 214 -16.26 12.59 -9.42
C SER A 214 -17.57 12.28 -10.13
N GLU A 215 -17.55 12.19 -11.46
CA GLU A 215 -18.70 11.85 -12.32
C GLU A 215 -19.01 10.34 -12.34
N GLY A 216 -18.28 9.54 -11.54
CA GLY A 216 -18.57 8.11 -11.35
C GLY A 216 -17.86 7.19 -12.35
N THR A 217 -16.81 7.65 -13.03
CA THR A 217 -15.95 6.74 -13.79
C THR A 217 -15.34 5.73 -12.81
N GLU A 218 -15.78 4.47 -12.89
CA GLU A 218 -15.21 3.40 -12.09
C GLU A 218 -13.79 3.11 -12.58
N VAL A 219 -12.81 3.65 -11.87
CA VAL A 219 -11.44 3.16 -12.00
C VAL A 219 -11.40 1.74 -11.45
N THR A 220 -11.11 0.79 -12.33
CA THR A 220 -11.10 -0.62 -11.99
C THR A 220 -9.96 -0.88 -11.02
N ALA A 221 -10.28 -1.03 -9.73
CA ALA A 221 -9.33 -1.42 -8.69
C ALA A 221 -8.73 -2.84 -8.87
N ASN A 222 -8.97 -3.48 -10.01
CA ASN A 222 -8.78 -4.91 -10.28
C ASN A 222 -7.99 -5.22 -11.55
N THR A 223 -7.19 -4.30 -12.11
CA THR A 223 -6.29 -4.69 -13.19
C THR A 223 -4.99 -5.26 -12.64
N VAL A 224 -5.05 -6.50 -12.11
CA VAL A 224 -3.87 -7.36 -12.12
C VAL A 224 -3.68 -7.78 -13.58
N LYS A 225 -2.98 -6.98 -14.36
CA LYS A 225 -2.46 -7.44 -15.65
C LYS A 225 -1.37 -8.46 -15.29
N SER A 226 -1.69 -9.76 -15.34
CA SER A 226 -0.66 -10.77 -15.21
C SER A 226 0.33 -10.57 -16.34
N LEU A 227 1.57 -10.22 -15.99
CA LEU A 227 2.67 -10.39 -16.91
C LEU A 227 2.82 -11.90 -17.09
N ALA A 228 2.41 -12.41 -18.25
CA ALA A 228 2.66 -13.79 -18.62
C ALA A 228 4.16 -14.08 -18.46
N PRO A 229 4.56 -15.16 -17.76
CA PRO A 229 5.96 -15.53 -17.72
C PRO A 229 6.40 -15.93 -19.13
N ALA A 230 7.38 -15.20 -19.65
CA ALA A 230 8.10 -15.58 -20.86
C ALA A 230 8.82 -16.90 -20.61
N GLY A 231 8.38 -17.96 -21.30
CA GLY A 231 9.15 -19.20 -21.44
C GLY A 231 8.39 -20.47 -21.09
N ALA A 232 7.60 -20.99 -22.02
CA ALA A 232 7.46 -22.43 -22.22
C ALA A 232 7.25 -22.69 -23.72
N LYS A 233 8.16 -23.49 -24.27
CA LYS A 233 8.30 -23.79 -25.70
C LYS A 233 7.11 -24.57 -26.24
N ALA A 234 6.95 -24.45 -27.56
CA ALA A 234 6.08 -25.19 -28.44
C ALA A 234 6.02 -26.70 -28.15
N ALA A 235 4.80 -27.25 -28.15
CA ALA A 235 4.53 -28.63 -28.52
C ALA A 235 3.28 -28.61 -29.42
N SER A 236 3.53 -28.89 -30.70
CA SER A 236 2.53 -29.08 -31.74
C SER A 236 1.87 -30.44 -31.57
N ASP A 237 0.56 -30.48 -31.33
CA ASP A 237 -0.22 -31.70 -31.50
C ASP A 237 -0.52 -31.90 -32.99
N LYS A 238 0.10 -32.91 -33.59
CA LYS A 238 -0.38 -33.54 -34.82
C LYS A 238 -1.27 -34.73 -34.46
N PRO A 239 -2.38 -34.99 -35.19
CA PRO A 239 -3.17 -36.19 -34.99
C PRO A 239 -2.41 -37.43 -35.49
N VAL A 240 -2.42 -38.49 -34.70
CA VAL A 240 -1.85 -39.80 -35.06
C VAL A 240 -2.81 -40.53 -36.01
N GLU A 241 -2.42 -40.65 -37.28
CA GLU A 241 -2.93 -41.69 -38.18
C GLU A 241 -2.18 -43.00 -37.92
N THR A 242 -2.85 -44.04 -37.41
CA THR A 242 -2.37 -45.41 -37.49
C THR A 242 -3.08 -46.12 -38.65
N LYS A 243 -2.41 -46.22 -39.80
CA LYS A 243 -2.73 -47.22 -40.83
C LYS A 243 -2.26 -48.59 -40.34
N GLY A 244 -3.18 -49.55 -40.41
CA GLY A 244 -2.99 -50.90 -39.90
C GLY A 244 -2.28 -51.88 -40.84
N ALA A 245 -2.32 -53.15 -40.41
CA ALA A 245 -1.98 -54.42 -41.06
C ALA A 245 -1.55 -55.38 -39.91
N ASN A 246 -1.91 -56.65 -39.80
CA ASN A 246 -2.69 -57.57 -40.61
C ASN A 246 -2.84 -58.89 -39.81
N ALA A 247 -3.78 -59.73 -40.26
CA ALA A 247 -3.73 -61.21 -40.29
C ALA A 247 -4.09 -62.07 -39.07
N ALA A 248 -5.22 -62.79 -39.28
CA ALA A 248 -5.38 -64.25 -39.24
C ALA A 248 -5.41 -65.00 -37.89
N ALA A 249 -6.58 -65.51 -37.50
CA ALA A 249 -7.06 -66.88 -37.76
C ALA A 249 -8.50 -67.02 -37.25
#